data_AF-G7ZYQ1-F1
#
_entry.id   AF-G7ZYQ1-F1
#
_cell.length_a   1.000
_cell.length_b   1.000
_cell.length_c   1.000
_cell.angle_alpha   90.00
_cell.angle_beta   90.00
_cell.angle_gamma   90.00
#
_symmetry.space_group_name_H-M   'P 1'
#
loop_
_entity.id
_entity.type
_entity.pdbx_description
1 polymer ?
#
loop_
_entity_poly.entity_id
_entity_poly.type
_entity_poly.pdbx_seq_one_letter_code
_entity_poly.pdbx_strand_id
1 'polypeptide(L)'
;MTMSDMGFLIAQKFNQPIVVLSPGLGPSATYFPLCGPPPPPSISPLMCLTYVNDNHFMALDLKDGCPIPPTCNLWRRHHREDADSWPNRYASRMVDFNELSRAAGQAVVEDDEELYIIENLDPDENDDSPIDLSAP
;
A
#
# COMPACT_ATOMS: atom_id res chain seq x y z
N MET A 1 -21.63 7.03 -8.36
CA MET A 1 -20.49 6.65 -7.49
C MET A 1 -19.32 6.36 -8.40
N THR A 2 -18.15 6.93 -8.11
CA THR A 2 -16.92 6.69 -8.87
C THR A 2 -16.20 5.46 -8.31
N MET A 3 -15.24 4.90 -9.06
CA MET A 3 -14.42 3.78 -8.53
C MET A 3 -13.64 4.20 -7.29
N SER A 4 -13.23 5.48 -7.19
CA SER A 4 -12.56 5.99 -6.00
C SER A 4 -13.43 5.93 -4.74
N ASP A 5 -14.74 6.16 -4.86
CA ASP A 5 -15.67 6.02 -3.74
C ASP A 5 -15.89 4.53 -3.39
N MET A 6 -16.02 3.69 -4.42
CA MET A 6 -16.31 2.26 -4.27
C MET A 6 -15.11 1.49 -3.70
N GLY A 7 -13.88 1.89 -4.04
CA GLY A 7 -12.64 1.24 -3.60
C GLY A 7 -12.57 1.12 -2.08
N PHE A 8 -12.83 2.22 -1.36
CA PHE A 8 -12.83 2.22 0.11
C PHE A 8 -13.92 1.32 0.71
N LEU A 9 -15.12 1.32 0.14
CA LEU A 9 -16.23 0.50 0.63
C LEU A 9 -15.95 -0.99 0.45
N ILE A 10 -15.40 -1.37 -0.69
CA ILE A 10 -15.00 -2.76 -0.98
C ILE A 10 -13.87 -3.16 -0.02
N ALA A 11 -12.83 -2.33 0.10
CA ALA A 11 -11.70 -2.62 0.96
C ALA A 11 -12.15 -2.84 2.41
N GLN A 12 -12.98 -1.94 2.94
CA GLN A 12 -13.51 -2.04 4.30
C GLN A 12 -14.40 -3.28 4.50
N LYS A 13 -15.27 -3.60 3.53
CA LYS A 13 -16.20 -4.73 3.63
C LYS A 13 -15.48 -6.07 3.72
N PHE A 14 -14.38 -6.23 2.99
CA PHE A 14 -13.63 -7.48 2.95
C PHE A 14 -12.41 -7.47 3.87
N ASN A 15 -12.07 -6.32 4.46
CA ASN A 15 -10.85 -6.11 5.22
C ASN A 15 -9.59 -6.51 4.43
N GLN A 16 -9.56 -6.12 3.14
CA GLN A 16 -8.44 -6.35 2.23
C GLN A 16 -8.22 -5.10 1.39
N PRO A 17 -6.99 -4.75 1.01
CA PRO A 17 -6.72 -3.73 0.01
C PRO A 17 -7.32 -4.13 -1.33
N ILE A 18 -7.81 -3.12 -2.05
CA ILE A 18 -8.20 -3.24 -3.46
C ILE A 18 -7.24 -2.39 -4.29
N VAL A 19 -6.55 -3.05 -5.21
CA VAL A 19 -5.72 -2.40 -6.23
C VAL A 19 -6.60 -2.14 -7.44
N VAL A 20 -6.59 -0.91 -7.95
CA VAL A 20 -7.26 -0.55 -9.19
C VAL A 20 -6.21 -0.11 -10.20
N LEU A 21 -6.06 -0.90 -11.25
CA LEU A 21 -5.23 -0.57 -12.39
C LEU A 21 -6.08 0.10 -13.46
N SER A 22 -5.61 1.23 -14.00
CA SER A 22 -6.29 1.97 -15.07
C SER A 22 -5.35 2.28 -16.24
N PRO A 23 -4.83 1.26 -16.96
CA PRO A 23 -3.79 1.45 -17.97
C PRO A 23 -4.26 2.41 -19.07
N GLY A 24 -3.59 3.55 -19.22
CA GLY A 24 -3.89 4.55 -20.26
C GLY A 24 -5.18 5.36 -20.05
N LEU A 25 -5.91 5.16 -18.95
CA LEU A 25 -7.20 5.82 -18.69
C LEU A 25 -7.19 6.73 -17.45
N GLY A 26 -6.16 6.66 -16.62
CA GLY A 26 -6.02 7.50 -15.43
C GLY A 26 -5.00 6.95 -14.43
N PRO A 27 -4.90 7.56 -13.23
CA PRO A 27 -4.02 7.05 -12.19
C PRO A 27 -4.53 5.70 -11.69
N SER A 28 -3.60 4.76 -11.56
CA SER A 28 -3.84 3.53 -10.80
C SER A 28 -3.68 3.83 -9.32
N ALA A 29 -4.43 3.16 -8.45
CA ALA A 29 -4.42 3.44 -7.01
C ALA A 29 -4.71 2.19 -6.19
N THR A 30 -4.10 2.13 -5.00
CA THR A 30 -4.44 1.16 -3.96
C THR A 30 -5.38 1.82 -2.94
N TYR A 31 -6.44 1.11 -2.56
CA TYR A 31 -7.37 1.55 -1.52
C TYR A 31 -7.30 0.58 -0.35
N PHE A 32 -6.92 1.08 0.82
CA PHE A 32 -6.93 0.33 2.07
C PHE A 32 -8.26 0.50 2.82
N PRO A 33 -8.59 -0.43 3.73
CA PRO A 33 -9.64 -0.22 4.72
C PRO A 33 -9.41 1.08 5.49
N LEU A 34 -10.47 1.82 5.79
CA LEU A 34 -10.38 3.08 6.52
C LEU A 34 -10.30 2.88 8.03
N CYS A 35 -10.68 1.69 8.52
CA CYS A 35 -10.72 1.34 9.94
C CYS A 35 -10.18 -0.07 10.15
N GLY A 36 -9.48 -0.25 11.26
CA GLY A 36 -8.99 -1.53 11.75
C GLY A 36 -7.66 -1.95 11.13
N PRO A 37 -6.87 -2.76 11.86
CA PRO A 37 -5.53 -3.12 11.42
C PRO A 37 -5.54 -4.16 10.30
N PRO A 38 -4.46 -4.27 9.53
CA PRO A 38 -4.27 -5.36 8.59
C PRO A 38 -4.31 -6.71 9.31
N PRO A 39 -4.88 -7.76 8.67
CA PRO A 39 -4.86 -9.12 9.23
C PRO A 39 -3.42 -9.63 9.37
N PRO A 40 -3.13 -10.75 10.05
CA PRO A 40 -1.76 -11.27 10.15
C PRO A 40 -1.07 -11.48 8.78
N PRO A 41 0.27 -11.33 8.67
CA PRO A 41 1.01 -11.44 7.40
C PRO A 41 0.89 -12.81 6.69
N SER A 42 0.51 -13.85 7.42
CA SER A 42 0.28 -15.20 6.87
C SER A 42 -0.91 -15.28 5.92
N ILE A 43 -1.75 -14.24 5.90
CA ILE A 43 -2.83 -14.05 4.94
C ILE A 43 -2.33 -12.96 3.99
N SER A 44 -2.29 -13.24 2.68
CA SER A 44 -2.01 -12.25 1.63
C SER A 44 -3.34 -11.69 1.11
N PRO A 45 -3.90 -10.65 1.74
CA PRO A 45 -5.22 -10.14 1.42
C PRO A 45 -4.97 -9.08 0.36
N LEU A 46 -5.15 -9.39 -0.91
CA LEU A 46 -5.08 -8.35 -1.93
C LEU A 46 -5.98 -8.72 -3.09
N MET A 47 -6.94 -7.85 -3.37
CA MET A 47 -7.76 -7.93 -4.56
C MET A 47 -7.23 -6.95 -5.60
N CYS A 48 -7.28 -7.31 -6.87
CA CYS A 48 -6.94 -6.40 -7.96
C CYS A 48 -8.08 -6.35 -8.97
N LEU A 49 -8.43 -5.13 -9.36
CA LEU A 49 -9.35 -4.83 -10.45
C LEU A 49 -8.61 -4.04 -11.52
N THR A 50 -8.87 -4.35 -12.78
CA THR A 50 -8.44 -3.53 -13.90
C THR A 50 -9.63 -2.88 -14.55
N TYR A 51 -9.51 -1.58 -14.85
CA TYR A 51 -10.48 -0.84 -15.63
C TYR A 51 -10.05 -0.86 -17.10
N VAL A 52 -10.86 -1.49 -17.95
CA VAL A 52 -10.58 -1.68 -19.37
C VAL A 52 -11.68 -1.09 -20.24
N ASN A 53 -11.29 -0.59 -21.42
CA ASN A 53 -12.18 -0.05 -22.45
C ASN A 53 -13.15 1.03 -21.96
N ASP A 54 -12.77 1.77 -20.91
CA ASP A 54 -13.56 2.85 -20.31
C ASP A 54 -15.01 2.45 -19.95
N ASN A 55 -15.25 1.18 -19.59
CA ASN A 55 -16.59 0.71 -19.23
C ASN A 55 -16.62 -0.60 -18.41
N HIS A 56 -15.51 -1.32 -18.28
CA HIS A 56 -15.54 -2.66 -17.69
C HIS A 56 -14.46 -2.85 -16.63
N PHE A 57 -14.81 -3.59 -15.57
CA PHE A 57 -13.88 -4.02 -14.53
C PHE A 57 -13.70 -5.53 -14.57
N MET A 58 -12.45 -5.97 -14.52
CA MET A 58 -12.10 -7.38 -14.40
C MET A 58 -11.27 -7.61 -13.15
N ALA A 59 -11.50 -8.73 -12.46
CA ALA A 59 -10.63 -9.19 -11.40
C ALA A 59 -9.33 -9.74 -12.01
N LEU A 60 -8.20 -9.41 -11.38
CA LEU A 60 -6.88 -9.92 -11.74
C LEU A 60 -6.26 -10.64 -10.56
N ASP A 61 -5.63 -11.77 -10.86
CA ASP A 61 -4.74 -12.44 -9.92
C ASP A 61 -3.34 -11.86 -10.09
N LEU A 62 -2.88 -11.17 -9.07
CA LEU A 62 -1.54 -10.62 -9.02
C LEU A 62 -0.56 -11.67 -8.49
N LYS A 63 0.62 -11.75 -9.11
CA LYS A 63 1.72 -12.56 -8.55
C LYS A 63 2.15 -11.96 -7.22
N ASP A 64 2.54 -12.83 -6.30
CA ASP A 64 3.12 -12.39 -5.02
C ASP A 64 4.33 -11.49 -5.25
N GLY A 65 4.42 -10.44 -4.44
CA GLY A 65 5.50 -9.45 -4.53
C GLY A 65 5.44 -8.52 -5.75
N CYS A 66 4.46 -8.63 -6.66
CA CYS A 66 4.45 -7.72 -7.81
C CYS A 66 4.22 -6.26 -7.39
N PRO A 67 4.75 -5.28 -8.12
CA PRO A 67 4.56 -3.86 -7.81
C PRO A 67 3.09 -3.47 -7.84
N ILE A 68 2.68 -2.61 -6.91
CA ILE A 68 1.30 -2.09 -6.84
C ILE A 68 1.27 -0.57 -6.73
N PRO A 69 0.24 0.10 -7.27
CA PRO A 69 0.15 1.55 -7.20
C PRO A 69 0.17 2.09 -5.76
N PRO A 70 0.61 3.33 -5.56
CA PRO A 70 0.55 3.98 -4.25
C PRO A 70 -0.88 4.13 -3.74
N THR A 71 -1.01 4.42 -2.44
CA THR A 71 -2.30 4.61 -1.80
C THR A 71 -3.05 5.82 -2.36
N CYS A 72 -4.38 5.74 -2.41
CA CYS A 72 -5.21 6.88 -2.78
C CYS A 72 -5.05 8.01 -1.74
N ASN A 73 -4.80 9.25 -2.20
CA ASN A 73 -4.66 10.44 -1.34
C ASN A 73 -5.85 10.67 -0.39
N LEU A 74 -7.05 10.21 -0.74
CA LEU A 74 -8.23 10.30 0.13
C LEU A 74 -8.12 9.39 1.36
N TRP A 75 -7.39 8.28 1.27
CA TRP A 75 -7.19 7.39 2.40
C TRP A 75 -6.50 8.11 3.56
N ARG A 76 -5.39 8.84 3.28
CA ARG A 76 -4.65 9.59 4.30
C ARG A 76 -5.52 10.60 5.05
N ARG A 77 -6.52 11.17 4.37
CA ARG A 77 -7.42 12.18 4.96
C ARG A 77 -8.55 11.60 5.80
N HIS A 78 -8.86 10.32 5.64
CA HIS A 78 -10.12 9.75 6.14
C HIS A 78 -9.97 8.43 6.90
N HIS A 79 -8.79 7.81 6.92
CA HIS A 79 -8.53 6.65 7.76
C HIS A 79 -8.51 7.02 9.25
N ARG A 80 -8.74 6.02 10.09
CA ARG A 80 -8.57 6.11 11.54
C ARG A 80 -7.17 5.66 11.93
N GLU A 81 -6.71 6.12 13.09
CA GLU A 81 -5.40 5.75 13.68
C GLU A 81 -5.21 4.22 13.80
N ASP A 82 -6.30 3.46 13.99
CA ASP A 82 -6.23 1.99 14.06
C ASP A 82 -5.92 1.30 12.70
N ALA A 83 -5.85 2.07 11.61
CA ALA A 83 -5.55 1.63 10.26
C ALA A 83 -4.15 2.07 9.76
N ASP A 84 -3.35 2.78 10.56
CA ASP A 84 -2.08 3.39 10.14
C ASP A 84 -1.03 2.38 9.65
N SER A 85 -1.15 1.11 10.06
CA SER A 85 -0.21 0.05 9.67
C SER A 85 -0.46 -0.56 8.29
N TRP A 86 -1.54 -0.16 7.59
CA TRP A 86 -1.84 -0.69 6.25
C TRP A 86 -0.77 -0.36 5.20
N PRO A 87 -0.34 0.91 5.00
CA PRO A 87 0.67 1.24 3.99
C PRO A 87 2.00 0.53 4.21
N ASN A 88 2.43 0.40 5.47
CA ASN A 88 3.72 -0.21 5.84
C ASN A 88 3.87 -1.63 5.29
N ARG A 89 2.77 -2.40 5.24
CA ARG A 89 2.77 -3.76 4.69
C ARG A 89 3.11 -3.82 3.20
N TYR A 90 2.81 -2.75 2.46
CA TYR A 90 2.90 -2.72 1.01
C TYR A 90 3.89 -1.68 0.47
N ALA A 91 4.57 -0.95 1.36
CA ALA A 91 5.46 0.16 1.03
C ALA A 91 6.45 -0.19 -0.08
N SER A 92 7.19 -1.28 0.08
CA SER A 92 8.18 -1.73 -0.91
C SER A 92 7.59 -1.96 -2.30
N ARG A 93 6.41 -2.58 -2.37
CA ARG A 93 5.71 -2.82 -3.64
C ARG A 93 5.19 -1.52 -4.28
N MET A 94 4.91 -0.50 -3.47
CA MET A 94 4.51 0.82 -3.94
C MET A 94 5.69 1.62 -4.49
N VAL A 95 6.84 1.55 -3.81
CA VAL A 95 8.11 2.12 -4.28
C VAL A 95 8.49 1.49 -5.63
N ASP A 96 8.47 0.16 -5.74
CA ASP A 96 8.74 -0.54 -7.00
C ASP A 96 7.83 -0.08 -8.15
N PHE A 97 6.55 0.20 -7.85
CA PHE A 97 5.59 0.64 -8.85
C PHE A 97 5.89 2.05 -9.35
N ASN A 98 6.26 2.95 -8.44
CA ASN A 98 6.62 4.32 -8.80
C ASN A 98 7.90 4.34 -9.64
N GLU A 99 8.90 3.51 -9.31
CA GLU A 99 10.11 3.36 -10.12
C GLU A 99 9.79 2.83 -11.54
N LEU A 100 8.94 1.80 -11.64
CA LEU A 100 8.48 1.31 -12.95
C LEU A 100 7.70 2.36 -13.74
N SER A 101 6.84 3.13 -13.06
CA SER A 101 6.04 4.19 -13.69
C SER A 101 6.93 5.33 -14.21
N ARG A 102 7.96 5.71 -13.45
CA ARG A 102 9.00 6.67 -13.87
C ARG A 102 9.76 6.17 -15.09
N ALA A 103 10.22 4.91 -15.05
CA ALA A 103 10.93 4.30 -16.17
C ALA A 103 10.05 4.24 -17.45
N ALA A 104 8.74 4.07 -17.28
CA ALA A 104 7.75 4.07 -18.37
C ALA A 104 7.32 5.48 -18.84
N GLY A 105 7.80 6.56 -18.21
CA GLY A 105 7.44 7.93 -18.55
C GLY A 105 6.00 8.32 -18.20
N GLN A 106 5.38 7.62 -17.24
CA GLN A 106 4.02 7.90 -16.76
C GLN A 106 4.04 8.91 -15.61
N ALA A 107 2.95 9.67 -15.45
CA ALA A 107 2.78 10.54 -14.30
C ALA A 107 2.65 9.69 -13.02
N VAL A 108 3.58 9.88 -12.09
CA VAL A 108 3.57 9.26 -10.76
C VAL A 108 2.68 10.07 -9.82
N VAL A 109 1.98 9.39 -8.91
CA VAL A 109 1.40 10.03 -7.73
C VAL A 109 2.57 10.33 -6.79
N GLU A 110 2.66 11.57 -6.29
CA GLU A 110 3.79 12.04 -5.48
C GLU A 110 4.23 11.01 -4.44
N ASP A 111 5.54 10.76 -4.42
CA ASP A 111 6.25 9.89 -3.50
C ASP A 111 6.02 10.36 -2.05
N ASP A 112 5.56 9.46 -1.18
CA ASP A 112 5.48 9.72 0.26
C ASP A 112 6.86 9.54 0.87
N GLU A 113 7.53 10.62 1.29
CA GLU A 113 8.83 10.54 2.00
C GLU A 113 8.78 9.60 3.23
N GLU A 114 7.62 9.47 3.87
CA GLU A 114 7.42 8.55 5.01
C GLU A 114 7.56 7.06 4.62
N LEU A 115 7.20 6.67 3.40
CA LEU A 115 7.36 5.28 2.94
C LEU A 115 8.83 4.91 2.73
N TYR A 116 9.64 5.87 2.26
CA TYR A 116 11.09 5.71 2.14
C TYR A 116 11.77 5.60 3.50
N ILE A 117 11.28 6.33 4.51
CA ILE A 117 11.85 6.24 5.88
C ILE A 117 11.62 4.83 6.45
N ILE A 118 10.46 4.21 6.22
CA ILE A 118 10.15 2.87 6.74
C ILE A 118 11.01 1.78 6.11
N GLU A 119 11.30 1.84 4.80
CA GLU A 119 12.22 0.87 4.17
C GLU A 119 13.67 1.00 4.66
N ASN A 120 14.06 2.18 5.13
CA ASN A 120 15.40 2.44 5.66
C ASN A 120 15.50 2.29 7.19
N LEU A 121 14.47 1.77 7.86
CA LEU A 121 14.58 1.32 9.25
C LEU A 121 15.22 -0.07 9.26
N ASP A 122 16.56 -0.11 9.25
CA ASP A 122 17.34 -1.31 9.52
C ASP A 122 16.92 -1.92 10.88
N PRO A 123 16.72 -3.25 11.01
CA PRO A 123 16.30 -3.87 12.27
C PRO A 123 17.45 -4.03 13.30
N ASP A 124 18.61 -3.43 13.09
CA ASP A 124 19.78 -3.61 13.95
C ASP A 124 20.07 -2.38 14.83
N GLU A 125 19.18 -2.12 15.79
CA GLU A 125 19.57 -1.48 17.07
C GLU A 125 18.93 -2.22 18.25
N ASN A 126 19.29 -3.49 18.42
CA ASN A 126 19.35 -4.09 19.76
C ASN A 126 20.82 -4.13 20.18
N ASP A 127 21.33 -2.99 20.67
CA ASP A 127 22.55 -2.95 21.47
C ASP A 127 22.25 -3.58 22.85
N ASP A 128 22.21 -4.91 22.89
CA ASP A 128 22.17 -5.68 24.13
C ASP A 128 23.61 -5.87 24.64
N SER A 129 24.29 -4.76 24.92
CA SER A 129 25.56 -4.77 25.62
C SER A 129 25.30 -5.00 27.12
N PRO A 130 25.87 -6.05 27.75
CA PRO A 130 25.62 -6.33 29.16
C PRO A 130 26.18 -5.21 30.03
N ILE A 131 25.32 -4.67 30.90
CA ILE A 131 25.69 -3.65 31.90
C ILE A 131 26.64 -4.30 32.91
N ASP A 132 27.93 -3.96 32.83
CA ASP A 132 28.95 -4.39 33.79
C ASP A 132 28.71 -3.73 35.15
N LEU A 133 28.10 -4.48 36.07
CA LEU A 133 28.01 -4.12 37.48
C LEU A 133 29.32 -4.53 38.18
N SER A 134 30.35 -3.71 38.03
CA SER A 134 31.52 -3.77 38.91
C SER A 134 31.96 -2.40 39.43
N ALA A 135 31.80 -2.29 40.76
CA ALA A 135 32.54 -1.49 41.74
C ALA A 135 32.13 -0.02 42.00
N PRO A 136 32.40 0.52 43.22
CA PRO A 136 32.92 -0.13 44.45
C PRO A 136 31.91 -0.23 45.61
#